data_AF-A0A8H4P5U5-F1
#
_entry.id   AF-A0A8H4P5U5-F1
#
_cell.length_a   1.000
_cell.length_b   1.000
_cell.length_c   1.000
_cell.angle_alpha   90.00
_cell.angle_beta   90.00
_cell.angle_gamma   90.00
#
_symmetry.space_group_name_H-M   'P 1'
#
loop_
_entity.id
_entity.type
_entity.pdbx_description
1 polymer ?
#
loop_
_entity_poly.entity_id
_entity_poly.type
_entity_poly.pdbx_seq_one_letter_code
_entity_poly.pdbx_strand_id
1 'polypeptide(L)'
;MNTKTFFTALLGLPSTATAFEFIGPKTEELDLSKNITITWKTGNASELKRWPEFDLEWYSKPDELHGFGSSIQEKVNASDGEYTFSPSSNTRSTLDPFTNALASNKSFSFVAVFIDGGSKDPDTANYTNIKSQKYKVMGLNKRSAGAAVVPKWGAFVGGLVVAGVMTL
;
A
#
# COMPACT_ATOMS: atom_id res chain seq x y z
N MET A 1 0.88 32.71 42.81
CA MET A 1 1.60 31.77 41.93
C MET A 1 0.65 30.61 41.67
N ASN A 2 0.05 30.51 40.48
CA ASN A 2 -0.96 29.51 40.14
C ASN A 2 -0.49 28.73 38.90
N THR A 3 -0.04 27.50 39.12
CA THR A 3 0.39 26.59 38.05
C THR A 3 -0.80 25.75 37.64
N LYS A 4 -1.30 25.92 36.42
CA LYS A 4 -2.30 25.04 35.82
C LYS A 4 -1.58 23.96 35.01
N THR A 5 -1.49 22.77 35.59
CA THR A 5 -1.01 21.57 34.91
C THR A 5 -2.14 21.03 34.04
N PHE A 6 -2.01 21.13 32.72
CA PHE A 6 -2.89 20.43 31.79
C PHE A 6 -2.37 19.00 31.62
N PHE A 7 -3.06 18.03 32.23
CA PHE A 7 -2.90 16.63 31.88
C PHE A 7 -3.66 16.38 30.57
N THR A 8 -2.93 16.40 29.45
CA THR A 8 -3.41 15.78 28.21
C THR A 8 -3.42 14.27 28.44
N ALA A 9 -4.57 13.72 28.84
CA ALA A 9 -4.77 12.28 28.84
C ALA A 9 -4.69 11.80 27.38
N LEU A 10 -3.52 11.31 26.98
CA LEU A 10 -3.35 10.53 25.77
C LEU A 10 -4.20 9.27 25.96
N LEU A 11 -5.38 9.24 25.36
CA LEU A 11 -6.21 8.04 25.27
C LEU A 11 -5.36 6.96 24.59
N GLY A 12 -4.76 6.09 25.40
CA GLY A 12 -4.09 4.89 24.92
C GLY A 12 -5.13 4.04 24.20
N LEU A 13 -5.13 4.13 22.87
CA LEU A 13 -5.83 3.17 22.04
C LEU A 13 -5.31 1.79 22.45
N PRO A 14 -6.17 0.83 22.81
CA PRO A 14 -5.71 -0.54 23.03
C PRO A 14 -5.05 -0.98 21.74
N SER A 15 -3.74 -1.25 21.81
CA SER A 15 -3.01 -1.86 20.71
C SER A 15 -3.61 -3.25 20.51
N THR A 16 -4.62 -3.37 19.65
CA THR A 16 -4.78 -4.61 18.89
C THR A 16 -3.46 -4.76 18.16
N ALA A 17 -2.57 -5.61 18.69
CA ALA A 17 -1.28 -5.88 18.09
C ALA A 17 -1.57 -6.46 16.71
N THR A 18 -1.52 -5.62 15.69
CA THR A 18 -1.56 -6.07 14.32
C THR A 18 -0.19 -6.67 14.03
N ALA A 19 -0.17 -7.93 13.58
CA ALA A 19 1.04 -8.64 13.22
C ALA A 19 1.95 -7.87 12.24
N PHE A 20 1.37 -6.96 11.47
CA PHE A 20 2.08 -6.06 10.58
C PHE A 20 1.32 -4.72 10.48
N GLU A 21 2.06 -3.61 10.50
CA GLU A 21 1.52 -2.26 10.32
C GLU A 21 2.52 -1.40 9.55
N PHE A 22 2.06 -0.75 8.47
CA PHE A 22 2.83 0.32 7.84
C PHE A 22 2.89 1.55 8.74
N ILE A 23 4.09 2.00 9.07
CA ILE A 23 4.33 3.18 9.93
C ILE A 23 4.88 4.39 9.17
N GLY A 24 5.19 4.21 7.88
CA GLY A 24 5.59 5.29 7.00
C GLY A 24 5.46 4.91 5.51
N PRO A 25 5.60 5.90 4.62
CA PRO A 25 6.03 7.28 4.87
C PRO A 25 5.07 8.12 5.75
N LYS A 26 5.61 8.95 6.65
CA LYS A 26 4.83 9.86 7.53
C LYS A 26 4.52 11.20 6.87
N THR A 27 4.01 11.14 5.65
CA THR A 27 3.63 12.29 4.83
C THR A 27 2.27 12.04 4.21
N GLU A 28 1.57 13.08 3.81
CA GLU A 28 0.35 12.95 3.03
C GLU A 28 0.61 12.85 1.52
N GLU A 29 1.82 13.24 1.09
CA GLU A 29 2.20 13.40 -0.30
C GLU A 29 3.50 12.64 -0.60
N LEU A 30 3.48 11.88 -1.69
CA LEU A 30 4.63 11.14 -2.19
C LEU A 30 5.15 11.75 -3.48
N ASP A 31 6.43 12.09 -3.51
CA ASP A 31 7.12 12.54 -4.71
C ASP A 31 7.71 11.32 -5.45
N LEU A 32 7.03 10.86 -6.50
CA LEU A 32 7.47 9.70 -7.29
C LEU A 32 8.68 10.00 -8.19
N SER A 33 9.21 11.22 -8.19
CA SER A 33 10.51 11.51 -8.82
C SER A 33 11.71 11.11 -7.96
N LYS A 34 11.46 10.73 -6.70
CA LYS A 34 12.48 10.41 -5.70
C LYS A 34 12.29 9.01 -5.13
N ASN A 35 13.32 8.54 -4.44
CA ASN A 35 13.24 7.33 -3.64
C ASN A 35 12.34 7.58 -2.41
N ILE A 36 11.55 6.57 -2.05
CA ILE A 36 10.59 6.61 -0.96
C ILE A 36 10.90 5.46 -0.01
N THR A 37 11.20 5.78 1.24
CA THR A 37 11.40 4.76 2.28
C THR A 37 10.05 4.34 2.87
N ILE A 38 9.66 3.10 2.58
CA ILE A 38 8.49 2.44 3.13
C ILE A 38 8.93 1.76 4.43
N THR A 39 8.19 1.96 5.52
CA THR A 39 8.54 1.38 6.83
C THR A 39 7.34 0.71 7.45
N TRP A 40 7.59 -0.37 8.18
CA TRP A 40 6.57 -1.12 8.89
C TRP A 40 7.09 -1.61 10.24
N LYS A 41 6.16 -2.02 11.07
CA LYS A 41 6.42 -2.76 12.30
C LYS A 41 5.73 -4.10 12.22
N THR A 42 6.35 -5.09 12.84
CA THR A 42 5.76 -6.40 13.03
C THR A 42 5.36 -6.57 14.50
N GLY A 43 4.28 -7.32 14.72
CA GLY A 43 3.81 -7.74 16.03
C GLY A 43 4.73 -8.77 16.68
N ASN A 44 4.18 -9.55 17.62
CA ASN A 44 4.97 -10.47 18.43
C ASN A 44 5.57 -11.63 17.59
N ALA A 45 6.66 -12.23 18.08
CA ALA A 45 7.44 -13.26 17.39
C ALA A 45 6.63 -14.50 16.89
N SER A 46 5.49 -14.81 17.51
CA SER A 46 4.59 -15.88 17.04
C SER A 46 3.89 -15.54 15.72
N GLU A 47 3.67 -14.26 15.43
CA GLU A 47 3.05 -13.78 14.19
C GLU A 47 4.09 -13.65 13.07
N LEU A 48 5.33 -13.31 13.40
CA LEU A 48 6.47 -13.37 12.45
C LEU A 48 6.73 -14.78 11.91
N LYS A 49 6.43 -15.83 12.68
CA LYS A 49 6.49 -17.21 12.18
C LYS A 49 5.41 -17.52 11.14
N ARG A 50 4.27 -16.81 11.20
CA ARG A 50 3.17 -16.96 10.25
C ARG A 50 3.44 -16.19 8.95
N TRP A 51 4.07 -15.02 9.07
CA TRP A 51 4.30 -14.09 7.96
C TRP A 51 5.76 -13.59 7.95
N PRO A 52 6.73 -14.48 7.68
CA PRO A 52 8.13 -14.08 7.64
C PRO A 52 8.44 -13.24 6.40
N GLU A 53 7.67 -13.43 5.32
CA GLU A 53 7.86 -12.77 4.03
C GLU A 53 6.52 -12.27 3.48
N PHE A 54 6.58 -11.22 2.67
CA PHE A 54 5.44 -10.68 1.94
C PHE A 54 5.85 -10.09 0.60
N ASP A 55 4.90 -10.00 -0.33
CA ASP A 55 5.10 -9.24 -1.55
C ASP A 55 4.66 -7.79 -1.31
N LEU A 56 5.56 -6.86 -1.59
CA LEU A 56 5.32 -5.43 -1.47
C LEU A 56 4.87 -4.89 -2.82
N GLU A 57 3.75 -4.20 -2.83
CA GLU A 57 3.14 -3.63 -4.03
C GLU A 57 2.75 -2.16 -3.83
N TRP A 58 2.46 -1.47 -4.92
CA TRP A 58 1.67 -0.24 -4.88
C TRP A 58 0.34 -0.43 -5.60
N TYR A 59 -0.67 0.31 -5.15
CA TYR A 59 -1.99 0.39 -5.75
C TYR A 59 -2.43 1.86 -5.82
N SER A 60 -3.13 2.23 -6.89
CA SER A 60 -3.75 3.54 -7.02
C SER A 60 -5.08 3.47 -7.76
N LYS A 61 -6.04 4.27 -7.31
CA LYS A 61 -7.34 4.45 -7.98
C LYS A 61 -7.60 5.95 -8.20
N PRO A 62 -7.03 6.56 -9.26
CA PRO A 62 -7.13 8.01 -9.49
C PRO A 62 -8.57 8.50 -9.70
N ASP A 63 -9.42 7.68 -10.31
CA ASP A 63 -10.83 7.97 -10.57
C ASP A 63 -11.68 6.68 -10.44
N GLU A 64 -12.98 6.78 -10.70
CA GLU A 64 -13.90 5.65 -10.52
C GLU A 64 -13.67 4.50 -11.51
N LEU A 65 -13.18 4.81 -12.71
CA LEU A 65 -13.04 3.91 -13.86
C LEU A 65 -11.67 3.22 -13.91
N HIS A 66 -10.64 3.83 -13.33
CA HIS A 66 -9.26 3.38 -13.46
C HIS A 66 -8.66 2.97 -12.11
N GLY A 67 -8.23 1.71 -12.03
CA GLY A 67 -7.41 1.18 -10.93
C GLY A 67 -6.13 0.57 -11.47
N PHE A 68 -5.01 0.86 -10.82
CA PHE A 68 -3.68 0.41 -11.21
C PHE A 68 -2.93 -0.17 -10.01
N GLY A 69 -2.06 -1.13 -10.25
CA GLY A 69 -1.10 -1.58 -9.25
C GLY A 69 0.03 -2.36 -9.90
N SER A 70 1.12 -2.51 -9.16
CA SER A 70 2.27 -3.29 -9.61
C SER A 70 3.12 -3.74 -8.43
N SER A 71 3.74 -4.91 -8.56
CA SER A 71 4.73 -5.39 -7.60
C SER A 71 5.92 -4.44 -7.53
N ILE A 72 6.37 -4.16 -6.31
CA ILE A 72 7.59 -3.43 -5.99
C ILE A 72 8.72 -4.42 -5.74
N GLN A 73 8.46 -5.41 -4.90
CA GLN A 73 9.42 -6.43 -4.50
C GLN A 73 8.69 -7.66 -3.97
N GLU A 74 9.08 -8.83 -4.45
CA GLU A 74 8.58 -10.11 -3.95
C GLU A 74 9.42 -10.59 -2.76
N LYS A 75 8.78 -11.32 -1.84
CA LYS A 75 9.43 -11.98 -0.69
C LYS A 75 10.28 -11.04 0.18
N VAL A 76 9.75 -9.86 0.48
CA VAL A 76 10.34 -8.93 1.45
C VAL A 76 10.29 -9.56 2.83
N ASN A 77 11.41 -9.61 3.53
CA ASN A 77 11.45 -10.13 4.89
C ASN A 77 10.75 -9.13 5.84
N ALA A 78 9.70 -9.58 6.51
CA ALA A 78 8.94 -8.74 7.44
C ALA A 78 9.81 -8.19 8.57
N SER A 79 10.91 -8.87 8.92
CA SER A 79 11.84 -8.46 9.97
C SER A 79 12.75 -7.29 9.57
N ASP A 80 12.88 -6.97 8.27
CA ASP A 80 13.74 -5.87 7.81
C ASP A 80 13.21 -4.50 8.25
N GLY A 81 11.88 -4.39 8.43
CA GLY A 81 11.21 -3.18 8.93
C GLY A 81 11.16 -2.01 7.95
N GLU A 82 11.90 -2.06 6.85
CA GLU A 82 11.92 -1.02 5.83
C GLU A 82 12.30 -1.52 4.43
N TYR A 83 11.86 -0.76 3.42
CA TYR A 83 12.25 -0.95 2.02
C TYR A 83 12.35 0.40 1.31
N THR A 84 13.40 0.59 0.49
CA THR A 84 13.54 1.79 -0.33
C THR A 84 12.92 1.57 -1.70
N PHE A 85 11.72 2.10 -1.90
CA PHE A 85 11.05 2.10 -3.19
C PHE A 85 11.63 3.16 -4.11
N SER A 86 12.12 2.72 -5.27
CA SER A 86 12.56 3.60 -6.36
C SER A 86 11.56 3.49 -7.53
N PRO A 87 10.67 4.46 -7.73
CA PRO A 87 9.63 4.38 -8.74
C PRO A 87 10.20 4.17 -10.15
N SER A 88 9.78 3.08 -10.79
CA SER A 88 10.24 2.76 -12.15
C SER A 88 9.71 3.76 -13.18
N SER A 89 10.32 3.79 -14.37
CA SER A 89 9.78 4.54 -15.52
C SER A 89 8.39 4.03 -15.90
N ASN A 90 8.12 2.73 -15.76
CA ASN A 90 6.81 2.14 -16.03
C ASN A 90 5.76 2.64 -15.04
N THR A 91 6.05 2.59 -13.73
CA THR A 91 5.17 3.12 -12.68
C THR A 91 4.80 4.58 -12.96
N ARG A 92 5.79 5.43 -13.25
CA ARG A 92 5.55 6.83 -13.57
C ARG A 92 4.72 6.99 -14.84
N SER A 93 5.07 6.30 -15.92
CA SER A 93 4.33 6.38 -17.18
C SER A 93 2.88 5.88 -17.08
N THR A 94 2.59 4.90 -16.22
CA THR A 94 1.21 4.44 -15.96
C THR A 94 0.39 5.50 -15.24
N LEU A 95 1.01 6.27 -14.34
CA LEU A 95 0.33 7.25 -13.50
C LEU A 95 0.32 8.66 -14.09
N ASP A 96 1.27 9.00 -14.98
CA ASP A 96 1.42 10.32 -15.63
C ASP A 96 0.09 10.88 -16.20
N PRO A 97 -0.77 10.10 -16.90
CA PRO A 97 -2.04 10.62 -17.43
C PRO A 97 -3.00 11.13 -16.34
N PHE A 98 -2.85 10.65 -15.10
CA PHE A 98 -3.72 10.96 -13.98
C PHE A 98 -3.11 11.96 -12.99
N THR A 99 -2.02 12.63 -13.37
CA THR A 99 -1.24 13.53 -12.50
C THR A 99 -2.13 14.50 -11.70
N ASN A 100 -3.11 15.15 -12.33
CA ASN A 100 -3.97 16.11 -11.63
C ASN A 100 -4.87 15.43 -10.59
N ALA A 101 -5.47 14.29 -10.91
CA ALA A 101 -6.35 13.55 -10.00
C ALA A 101 -5.56 12.97 -8.82
N LEU A 102 -4.36 12.45 -9.10
CA LEU A 102 -3.45 11.91 -8.09
C LEU A 102 -2.86 12.98 -7.16
N ALA A 103 -2.71 14.21 -7.65
CA ALA A 103 -2.29 15.36 -6.85
C ALA A 103 -3.39 15.85 -5.90
N SER A 104 -4.66 15.79 -6.32
CA SER A 104 -5.79 16.26 -5.51
C SER A 104 -6.31 15.20 -4.54
N ASN A 105 -6.28 13.93 -4.95
CA ASN A 105 -6.96 12.84 -4.26
C ASN A 105 -5.96 11.90 -3.58
N LYS A 106 -6.21 11.55 -2.32
CA LYS A 106 -5.46 10.50 -1.61
C LYS A 106 -5.91 9.12 -2.11
N SER A 107 -5.30 8.64 -3.19
CA SER A 107 -5.69 7.38 -3.83
C SER A 107 -4.57 6.36 -4.02
N PHE A 108 -3.31 6.75 -3.80
CA PHE A 108 -2.15 5.86 -3.88
C PHE A 108 -1.88 5.21 -2.52
N SER A 109 -1.59 3.92 -2.46
CA SER A 109 -1.22 3.20 -1.23
C SER A 109 -0.20 2.10 -1.51
N PHE A 110 0.65 1.81 -0.53
CA PHE A 110 1.43 0.59 -0.51
C PHE A 110 0.59 -0.57 0.02
N VAL A 111 0.86 -1.78 -0.45
CA VAL A 111 0.15 -2.99 -0.07
C VAL A 111 1.19 -4.06 0.27
N ALA A 112 1.03 -4.68 1.44
CA ALA A 112 1.74 -5.90 1.79
C ALA A 112 0.80 -7.08 1.57
N VAL A 113 1.22 -8.00 0.71
CA VAL A 113 0.47 -9.20 0.31
C VAL A 113 1.12 -10.41 0.98
N PHE A 114 0.39 -11.03 1.91
CA PHE A 114 0.83 -12.23 2.61
C PHE A 114 0.09 -13.44 2.08
N ILE A 115 0.81 -14.52 1.80
CA ILE A 115 0.21 -15.82 1.47
C ILE A 115 -0.11 -16.56 2.77
N ASP A 116 -1.39 -16.77 3.03
CA ASP A 116 -1.91 -17.50 4.18
C ASP A 116 -1.96 -19.01 3.92
N GLY A 117 -1.23 -19.74 4.76
CA GLY A 117 -1.12 -21.19 4.65
C GLY A 117 -0.06 -21.59 3.62
N GLY A 118 0.65 -22.70 3.87
CA GLY A 118 1.79 -23.13 3.05
C GLY A 118 1.46 -23.58 1.62
N SER A 119 0.26 -23.30 1.10
CA SER A 119 -0.08 -23.59 -0.29
C SER A 119 0.66 -22.61 -1.20
N LYS A 120 1.47 -23.16 -2.10
CA LYS A 120 2.17 -22.40 -3.15
C LYS A 120 1.37 -22.29 -4.44
N ASP A 121 0.16 -22.85 -4.44
CA ASP A 121 -0.73 -22.82 -5.60
C ASP A 121 -1.52 -21.50 -5.56
N PRO A 122 -1.34 -20.60 -6.54
CA PRO A 122 -2.01 -19.31 -6.57
C PRO A 122 -3.54 -19.41 -6.68
N ASP A 123 -4.06 -20.54 -7.16
CA ASP A 123 -5.51 -20.74 -7.32
C ASP A 123 -6.20 -21.14 -6.01
N THR A 124 -5.43 -21.63 -5.02
CA THR A 124 -5.96 -22.08 -3.72
C THR A 124 -5.34 -21.35 -2.53
N ALA A 125 -4.36 -20.49 -2.77
CA ALA A 125 -3.74 -19.65 -1.76
C ALA A 125 -4.75 -18.65 -1.20
N ASN A 126 -4.81 -18.55 0.12
CA ASN A 126 -5.49 -17.44 0.77
C ASN A 126 -4.51 -16.27 0.86
N TYR A 127 -5.00 -15.05 0.67
CA TYR A 127 -4.18 -13.85 0.69
C TYR A 127 -4.68 -12.87 1.74
N THR A 128 -3.77 -12.41 2.61
CA THR A 128 -4.02 -11.27 3.50
C THR A 128 -3.35 -10.03 2.92
N ASN A 129 -4.17 -9.01 2.63
CA ASN A 129 -3.71 -7.74 2.08
C ASN A 129 -3.78 -6.65 3.15
N ILE A 130 -2.63 -6.15 3.58
CA ILE A 130 -2.54 -5.01 4.50
C ILE A 130 -2.15 -3.78 3.69
N LYS A 131 -2.94 -2.71 3.81
CA LYS A 131 -2.70 -1.46 3.05
C LYS A 131 -2.12 -0.40 3.98
N SER A 132 -1.19 0.41 3.45
CA SER A 132 -0.79 1.65 4.11
C SER A 132 -1.94 2.65 4.10
N GLN A 133 -1.74 3.78 4.80
CA GLN A 133 -2.52 4.98 4.51
C GLN A 133 -2.46 5.36 3.02
N LYS A 134 -3.41 6.19 2.58
CA LYS A 134 -3.45 6.69 1.22
C LYS A 134 -2.73 8.03 1.10
N TYR A 135 -2.01 8.20 0.01
CA TYR A 135 -1.19 9.35 -0.31
C TYR A 135 -1.70 10.06 -1.56
N LYS A 136 -1.49 11.37 -1.61
CA LYS A 136 -1.42 12.11 -2.86
C LYS A 136 -0.08 11.82 -3.54
N VAL A 137 -0.03 11.93 -4.85
CA VAL A 137 1.18 11.69 -5.62
C VAL A 137 1.58 12.94 -6.39
N MET A 138 2.85 13.27 -6.28
CA MET A 138 3.53 14.38 -6.93
C MET A 138 4.76 13.86 -7.70
N GLY A 139 5.44 14.74 -8.45
CA GLY A 139 6.66 14.37 -9.19
C GLY A 139 6.42 13.56 -10.46
N LEU A 140 5.17 13.49 -10.94
CA LEU A 140 4.80 12.93 -12.24
C LEU A 140 4.87 13.99 -13.34
N ASN A 141 5.14 13.55 -14.58
CA ASN A 141 5.14 14.44 -15.72
C ASN A 141 3.73 14.51 -16.32
N LYS A 142 3.24 15.72 -16.61
CA LYS A 142 1.98 15.88 -17.34
C LYS A 142 2.19 15.41 -18.79
N ARG A 143 1.83 14.15 -19.08
CA ARG A 143 1.65 13.68 -20.46
C ARG A 143 0.18 13.83 -20.82
N SER A 144 -0.10 14.55 -21.90
CA SER A 144 -1.44 14.62 -22.49
C SER A 144 -1.92 13.20 -22.77
N ALA A 145 -3.18 12.91 -22.46
CA ALA A 145 -3.83 11.60 -22.56
C ALA A 145 -4.05 11.10 -24.01
N GLY A 146 -3.09 11.38 -24.92
CA GLY A 146 -3.17 11.12 -26.36
C GLY A 146 -2.64 9.77 -26.80
N ALA A 147 -2.18 8.90 -25.89
CA ALA A 147 -1.83 7.53 -26.22
C ALA A 147 -2.49 6.61 -25.20
N ALA A 148 -3.43 5.79 -25.67
CA ALA A 148 -3.96 4.67 -24.92
C ALA A 148 -2.79 3.73 -24.59
N VAL A 149 -2.21 3.89 -23.42
CA VAL A 149 -1.34 2.87 -22.83
C VAL A 149 -2.24 1.70 -22.50
N VAL A 150 -2.17 0.66 -23.35
CA VAL A 150 -2.82 -0.62 -23.08
C VAL A 150 -2.29 -1.11 -21.73
N PRO A 151 -3.14 -1.22 -20.69
CA PRO A 151 -2.68 -1.69 -19.39
C PRO A 151 -2.21 -3.15 -19.56
N LYS A 152 -0.90 -3.38 -19.42
CA LYS A 152 -0.38 -4.73 -19.17
C LYS A 152 -0.70 -5.06 -17.72
N TRP A 153 -1.87 -5.68 -17.54
CA TRP A 153 -2.26 -6.33 -16.30
C TRP A 153 -1.24 -7.43 -15.97
N GLY A 154 -0.54 -7.30 -14.85
CA GLY A 154 -0.15 -8.47 -14.07
C GLY A 154 -1.38 -8.92 -13.31
N ALA A 155 -1.64 -10.22 -13.27
CA ALA A 155 -2.78 -10.79 -12.54
C ALA A 155 -2.80 -10.22 -11.12
N PHE A 156 -3.84 -9.44 -10.82
CA PHE A 156 -4.11 -8.98 -9.47
C PHE A 156 -4.63 -10.20 -8.71
N VAL A 157 -3.73 -11.00 -8.12
CA VAL A 157 -4.11 -12.06 -7.17
C VAL A 157 -4.38 -11.41 -5.82
N GLY A 158 -5.30 -10.44 -5.82
CA GLY A 158 -5.74 -9.71 -4.65
C GLY A 158 -7.24 -9.87 -4.59
N GLY A 159 -7.68 -10.98 -3.98
CA GLY A 159 -9.09 -11.33 -3.81
C GLY A 159 -9.92 -10.15 -3.29
N LEU A 160 -10.62 -9.50 -4.21
CA LEU A 160 -11.87 -8.81 -3.91
C LEU A 160 -12.94 -9.89 -3.91
N VAL A 161 -13.11 -10.57 -2.77
CA VAL A 161 -14.40 -11.23 -2.51
C VAL A 161 -15.40 -10.09 -2.35
N VAL A 162 -16.01 -9.68 -3.45
CA VAL A 162 -17.28 -8.97 -3.41
C VAL A 162 -18.28 -9.99 -2.87
N ALA A 163 -18.44 -10.03 -1.55
CA ALA A 163 -19.62 -10.63 -0.94
C ALA A 163 -20.83 -9.74 -1.27
N GLY A 164 -21.21 -9.73 -2.54
CA GLY A 164 -22.52 -9.32 -2.98
C GLY A 164 -23.43 -10.50 -2.72
N VAL A 165 -24.02 -10.55 -1.53
CA VAL A 165 -25.24 -11.33 -1.31
C VAL A 165 -26.28 -10.74 -2.26
N MET A 166 -26.45 -11.37 -3.42
CA MET A 166 -27.72 -11.33 -4.13
C MET A 166 -28.70 -12.15 -3.29
N THR A 167 -29.54 -11.48 -2.52
CA THR A 167 -30.86 -12.01 -2.22
C THR A 167 -31.84 -11.40 -3.22
N LEU A 168 -32.34 -12.28 -4.07
CA LEU A 168 -33.56 -12.14 -4.86
C LEU A 168 -34.74 -11.70 -3.97
#